data_AF-A0A964ZHF7-F1
#
_entry.id   AF-A0A964ZHF7-F1
#
_cell.length_a   1.000
_cell.length_b   1.000
_cell.length_c   1.000
_cell.angle_alpha   90.00
_cell.angle_beta   90.00
_cell.angle_gamma   90.00
#
_symmetry.space_group_name_H-M   'P 1'
#
loop_
_entity.id
_entity.type
_entity.pdbx_description
1 polymer ?
#
loop_
_entity_poly.entity_id
_entity_poly.type
_entity_poly.pdbx_seq_one_letter_code
_entity_poly.pdbx_strand_id
1 'polypeptide(L)' 'MIVVDASTTVANIAEVIVHTGGRDGTEVVFTTIEGHGHIWPGGKSPLPAFILGKATSRLNANDAVWDFFQSHPKPNP' A
#
# COMPACT_ATOMS: atom_id res chain seq x y z
N MET A 1 -6.68 -5.11 0.99
CA MET A 1 -6.82 -3.79 0.34
C MET A 1 -6.07 -2.81 1.20
N ILE A 2 -4.91 -2.37 0.74
CA ILE A 2 -4.11 -1.35 1.43
C ILE A 2 -4.10 -0.16 0.48
N VAL A 3 -4.79 0.89 0.89
CA VAL A 3 -4.78 2.19 0.21
C VAL A 3 -3.64 2.96 0.84
N VAL A 4 -2.56 3.16 0.09
CA VAL A 4 -1.35 3.86 0.50
C VAL A 4 -0.80 4.60 -0.70
N ASP A 5 -0.37 5.83 -0.45
CA ASP A 5 0.23 6.78 -1.40
C ASP A 5 1.20 6.22 -2.40
N ALA A 6 1.39 7.00 -3.45
CA ALA A 6 2.42 6.79 -4.43
C ALA A 6 3.07 8.12 -4.77
N SER A 7 4.19 8.36 -4.10
CA SER A 7 5.35 8.91 -4.80
C SER A 7 6.46 7.88 -5.05
N THR A 8 6.26 6.60 -4.69
CA THR A 8 7.32 5.58 -4.81
C THR A 8 6.98 4.54 -5.87
N THR A 9 7.65 4.61 -7.01
CA THR A 9 7.68 3.49 -7.98
C THR A 9 8.44 2.33 -7.32
N VAL A 10 7.72 1.39 -6.72
CA VAL A 10 8.33 0.16 -6.19
C VAL A 10 8.64 -0.74 -7.37
N ALA A 11 9.89 -0.66 -7.85
CA ALA A 11 10.38 -1.52 -8.90
C ALA A 11 10.23 -2.99 -8.47
N ASN A 12 9.44 -3.71 -9.25
CA ASN A 12 9.06 -5.12 -9.16
C ASN A 12 7.76 -5.37 -8.37
N ILE A 13 6.70 -5.51 -9.17
CA ILE A 13 5.45 -6.30 -9.01
C ILE A 13 4.30 -5.78 -8.12
N ALA A 14 4.20 -4.46 -7.94
CA ALA A 14 2.96 -3.84 -7.51
C ALA A 14 2.42 -2.91 -8.61
N GLU A 15 1.19 -3.15 -9.07
CA GLU A 15 0.51 -2.14 -9.88
C GLU A 15 0.04 -1.04 -8.93
N VAL A 16 0.42 0.19 -9.25
CA VAL A 16 0.11 1.37 -8.45
C VAL A 16 -0.64 2.35 -9.33
N ILE A 17 -1.88 2.66 -8.94
CA ILE A 17 -2.75 3.60 -9.64
C ILE A 17 -2.98 4.80 -8.74
N VAL A 18 -2.70 6.00 -9.26
CA VAL A 18 -2.91 7.27 -8.56
C VAL A 18 -4.14 7.96 -9.15
N HIS A 19 -5.08 8.29 -8.27
CA HIS A 19 -6.27 9.08 -8.59
C HIS A 19 -6.17 10.44 -7.92
N THR A 20 -6.03 11.49 -8.71
CA THR A 20 -5.95 12.88 -8.24
C THR A 20 -7.24 13.65 -8.52
N GLY A 21 -7.42 14.81 -7.89
CA GLY A 21 -8.54 15.71 -8.18
C GLY A 21 -9.88 15.24 -7.62
N GLY A 22 -9.85 14.42 -6.57
CA GLY A 22 -11.03 14.07 -5.80
C GLY A 22 -11.63 15.27 -5.06
N ARG A 23 -12.68 15.02 -4.26
CA ARG A 23 -13.30 16.04 -3.41
C ARG A 23 -12.24 16.73 -2.55
N ASP A 24 -12.29 18.06 -2.46
CA ASP A 24 -11.34 18.87 -1.69
C ASP A 24 -9.86 18.66 -2.08
N GLY A 25 -9.60 18.28 -3.35
CA GLY A 25 -8.25 17.99 -3.83
C GLY A 25 -7.70 16.64 -3.35
N THR A 26 -8.54 15.75 -2.84
CA THR A 26 -8.13 14.44 -2.34
C THR A 26 -7.40 13.62 -3.41
N GLU A 27 -6.25 13.06 -3.01
CA GLU A 27 -5.51 12.04 -3.75
C GLU A 27 -5.77 10.66 -3.14
N VAL A 28 -5.89 9.64 -3.99
CA VAL A 28 -6.03 8.24 -3.59
C VAL A 28 -5.04 7.40 -4.37
N VAL A 29 -4.29 6.57 -3.65
CA VAL A 29 -3.38 5.62 -4.28
C VAL A 29 -3.77 4.20 -3.95
N PHE A 30 -3.94 3.44 -5.03
CA PHE A 30 -4.36 2.06 -5.01
C PHE A 30 -3.20 1.15 -5.43
N THR A 31 -2.73 0.35 -4.49
CA THR A 31 -1.61 -0.57 -4.70
C THR A 31 -2.09 -2.02 -4.72
N THR A 32 -1.87 -2.70 -5.84
CA THR A 32 -2.15 -4.13 -6.02
C THR A 32 -0.87 -4.93 -5.97
N ILE A 33 -0.80 -5.93 -5.08
CA ILE A 33 0.36 -6.83 -4.99
C ILE A 33 -0.03 -8.19 -5.56
N GLU A 34 0.44 -8.48 -6.76
CA GLU A 34 0.08 -9.74 -7.43
C GLU A 34 0.57 -10.95 -6.63
N GLY A 35 -0.32 -11.94 -6.46
CA GLY A 35 -0.03 -13.19 -5.78
C GLY A 35 0.16 -13.07 -4.27
N HIS A 36 -0.04 -11.88 -3.68
CA HIS A 36 -0.04 -11.71 -2.23
C HIS A 36 -1.38 -12.16 -1.64
N GLY A 37 -1.29 -12.91 -0.55
CA GLY A 37 -2.43 -13.39 0.21
C GLY A 37 -3.16 -12.30 0.99
N HIS A 38 -4.16 -12.69 1.77
CA HIS A 38 -4.89 -11.85 2.70
C HIS A 38 -4.09 -11.61 4.00
N ILE A 39 -2.85 -11.11 3.85
CA ILE A 39 -1.91 -10.83 4.94
C ILE A 39 -1.50 -9.36 4.83
N TRP A 40 -1.08 -8.76 5.94
CA TRP A 40 -0.43 -7.45 5.91
C TRP A 40 0.95 -7.56 5.21
N PRO A 41 1.19 -6.87 4.08
CA PRO A 41 2.47 -6.89 3.37
C PRO A 41 3.62 -6.38 4.25
N GLY A 42 4.70 -7.15 4.32
CA GLY A 42 5.81 -6.93 5.26
C GLY A 42 5.52 -7.38 6.69
N GLY A 43 4.30 -7.83 6.99
CA GLY A 43 3.90 -8.38 8.29
C GLY A 43 4.17 -9.88 8.44
N LYS A 44 4.01 -10.38 9.67
CA LYS A 44 4.04 -11.83 9.96
C LYS A 44 2.69 -12.46 9.58
N SER A 45 2.72 -13.66 8.98
CA SER A 45 1.50 -14.44 8.71
C SER A 45 1.11 -15.22 9.98
N PRO A 46 -0.05 -14.95 10.60
CA PRO A 46 -0.46 -15.66 11.82
C PRO A 46 -1.13 -17.02 11.55
N LEU A 47 -1.58 -17.27 10.32
CA LEU A 47 -2.26 -18.52 9.93
C LEU A 47 -1.57 -19.18 8.72
N PRO A 48 -1.83 -20.48 8.49
CA PRO A 48 -1.30 -21.21 7.34
C PRO A 48 -1.72 -20.62 5.98
N ALA A 49 -0.86 -20.83 4.98
CA ALA A 49 -1.04 -20.27 3.63
C ALA A 49 -2.30 -20.76 2.89
N PHE A 50 -2.90 -21.90 3.26
CA PHE A 50 -4.14 -22.36 2.63
C PHE A 50 -5.36 -21.51 3.04
N ILE A 51 -5.27 -20.74 4.14
CA ILE A 51 -6.32 -19.82 4.60
C ILE A 51 -6.03 -18.41 4.10
N LEU A 52 -4.79 -17.93 4.35
CA LEU A 52 -4.43 -16.55 4.09
C LEU A 52 -3.76 -16.33 2.73
N GLY A 53 -3.52 -17.37 1.93
CA GLY A 53 -2.71 -17.25 0.72
C GLY A 53 -1.21 -17.10 1.03
N LYS A 54 -0.41 -16.87 -0.02
CA LYS A 54 1.05 -16.75 0.09
C LYS A 54 1.44 -15.36 0.59
N ALA A 55 2.30 -15.29 1.59
CA ALA A 55 2.98 -14.05 1.93
C ALA A 55 4.07 -13.77 0.87
N THR A 56 4.18 -12.51 0.47
CA THR A 56 5.24 -12.03 -0.42
C THR A 56 5.94 -10.84 0.22
N SER A 57 7.24 -10.67 -0.04
CA SER A 57 8.07 -9.59 0.49
C SER A 57 8.21 -8.42 -0.50
N ARG A 58 7.22 -8.27 -1.39
CA ARG A 58 7.26 -7.39 -2.55
C ARG A 58 6.93 -5.93 -2.19
N LEU A 59 6.21 -5.74 -1.09
CA LEU A 59 5.87 -4.46 -0.51
C LEU A 59 5.96 -4.57 1.02
N ASN A 60 6.56 -3.57 1.67
CA ASN A 60 6.33 -3.31 3.08
C ASN A 60 5.24 -2.24 3.18
N ALA A 61 4.06 -2.61 3.68
CA ALA A 61 2.95 -1.68 3.77
C ALA A 61 3.21 -0.57 4.78
N ASN A 62 3.98 -0.81 5.85
CA ASN A 62 4.27 0.24 6.83
C ASN A 62 5.09 1.37 6.20
N ASP A 63 6.11 1.02 5.43
CA ASP A 63 6.97 2.01 4.77
C ASP A 63 6.15 2.81 3.74
N ALA A 64 5.31 2.13 2.93
CA ALA A 64 4.43 2.80 1.96
C ALA A 64 3.38 3.71 2.63
N VAL A 65 2.74 3.28 3.72
CA VAL A 65 1.83 4.14 4.51
C VAL A 65 2.60 5.34 5.05
N TRP A 66 3.81 5.14 5.57
CA TRP A 66 4.58 6.20 6.19
C TRP A 66 5.02 7.26 5.16
N ASP A 67 5.51 6.82 4.01
CA ASP A 67 5.85 7.69 2.89
C ASP A 67 4.64 8.52 2.44
N PHE A 68 3.41 7.97 2.50
CA PHE A 68 2.16 8.73 2.25
C PHE A 68 2.04 9.97 3.09
N PHE A 69 2.12 9.77 4.40
CA PHE A 69 1.75 10.82 5.31
C PHE A 69 2.86 11.86 5.43
N GLN A 70 4.10 11.47 5.11
CA GLN A 70 5.21 12.43 4.97
C GLN A 70 5.04 13.34 3.76
N SER A 71 4.55 12.82 2.62
CA SER A 71 4.27 13.63 1.42
C SER A 71 2.96 14.43 1.54
N HIS A 72 2.02 13.99 2.38
CA HIS A 72 0.71 14.61 2.64
C HIS A 72 0.56 15.07 4.10
N PRO A 73 1.40 16.00 4.58
CA PRO A 73 1.32 16.46 5.96
C PRO A 73 -0.02 17.15 6.21
N LYS A 74 -0.67 16.80 7.33
CA LYS A 74 -1.87 17.51 7.78
C LYS A 74 -1.52 18.99 7.97
N PRO A 75 -2.23 19.92 7.32
CA PRO A 75 -2.03 21.35 7.56
C PRO A 75 -2.18 21.66 9.05
N ASN A 76 -1.30 22.51 9.55
CA ASN A 76 -1.46 23.06 10.89
C ASN A 76 -2.79 23.83 10.95
N PRO A 77 -3.60 23.65 12.00
CA PRO A 77 -4.83 24.39 12.19
C PRO A 77 -4.58 25.89 12.35
#